data_AF-A0A7X2ILM8-F1
#
_entry.id   AF-A0A7X2ILM8-F1
#
_cell.length_a   1.000
_cell.length_b   1.000
_cell.length_c   1.000
_cell.angle_alpha   90.00
_cell.angle_beta   90.00
_cell.angle_gamma   90.00
#
_symmetry.space_group_name_H-M   'P 1'
#
loop_
_entity.id
_entity.type
_entity.pdbx_description
1 polymer ?
#
loop_
_entity_poly.entity_id
_entity_poly.type
_entity_poly.pdbx_seq_one_letter_code
_entity_poly.pdbx_strand_id
1 'polypeptide(L)'
;MPNFASSANAGLPRFCDKDPSLTVAEESRLLRFAAIVRQELSAGDSDIALISRSGLDLSRFGIRYSHAALAWRATSGTWSARQLYYACDEGKPRIFDQGVAGFTMGTDNPALGYISALRLPLAAADALRPALMDRPRVLNLVAEQYSANAYAYSLQYQNCNQWVAEMLAVAWSGLPDGPDLRARAQDWLRENRYAPEPVPVGSRLLMWLPTFVPLLHVDDHPREDRDALQLRVSLPASLETLMRQRVPGSDRVEICHNERQIVVRHGWEPIAEGCQAGPGDRVVLLD
;
A
#
# COMPACT_ATOMS: atom_id res chain seq x y z
N MET A 1 -35.39 -27.87 -19.75
CA MET A 1 -34.58 -26.90 -18.99
C MET A 1 -33.31 -26.65 -19.80
N PRO A 2 -33.11 -25.48 -20.40
CA PRO A 2 -31.94 -25.24 -21.23
C PRO A 2 -30.72 -24.98 -20.34
N ASN A 3 -29.64 -25.71 -20.65
CA ASN A 3 -28.29 -25.48 -20.15
C ASN A 3 -27.80 -24.10 -20.60
N PHE A 4 -27.45 -23.23 -19.66
CA PHE A 4 -26.65 -22.04 -19.97
C PHE A 4 -25.19 -22.46 -20.11
N ALA A 5 -24.72 -22.51 -21.35
CA ALA A 5 -23.30 -22.58 -21.66
C ALA A 5 -22.61 -21.32 -21.12
N SER A 6 -21.64 -21.50 -20.23
CA SER A 6 -20.79 -20.39 -19.76
C SER A 6 -19.93 -19.91 -20.93
N SER A 7 -20.13 -18.67 -21.36
CA SER A 7 -19.28 -18.00 -22.33
C SER A 7 -17.94 -17.71 -21.67
N ALA A 8 -16.89 -18.44 -22.08
CA ALA A 8 -15.53 -18.12 -21.72
C ALA A 8 -15.13 -16.80 -22.39
N ASN A 9 -15.27 -15.68 -21.67
CA ASN A 9 -14.64 -14.43 -22.05
C ASN A 9 -13.16 -14.51 -21.67
N ALA A 10 -12.28 -14.60 -22.68
CA ALA A 10 -10.86 -14.33 -22.51
C ALA A 10 -10.67 -12.82 -22.24
N GLY A 11 -10.95 -12.40 -21.01
CA GLY A 11 -10.65 -11.06 -20.51
C GLY A 11 -9.29 -11.01 -19.83
N LEU A 12 -8.64 -9.86 -19.91
CA LEU A 12 -7.45 -9.54 -19.09
C LEU A 12 -7.75 -9.82 -17.60
N PRO A 13 -6.78 -10.32 -16.81
CA PRO A 13 -6.99 -10.64 -15.40
C PRO A 13 -7.50 -9.39 -14.69
N ARG A 14 -8.65 -9.50 -14.03
CA ARG A 14 -9.32 -8.36 -13.40
C ARG A 14 -8.74 -8.14 -12.03
N PHE A 15 -8.50 -6.88 -11.68
CA PHE A 15 -8.19 -6.42 -10.32
C PHE A 15 -9.16 -6.94 -9.23
N CYS A 16 -10.34 -7.41 -9.64
CA CYS A 16 -11.39 -7.97 -8.78
C CYS A 16 -11.56 -9.50 -8.91
N ASP A 17 -10.67 -10.19 -9.63
CA ASP A 17 -10.70 -11.65 -9.68
C ASP A 17 -10.34 -12.22 -8.30
N LYS A 18 -10.97 -13.34 -7.93
CA LYS A 18 -10.72 -13.99 -6.65
C LYS A 18 -9.31 -14.59 -6.64
N ASP A 19 -8.62 -14.46 -5.51
CA ASP A 19 -7.31 -15.07 -5.32
C ASP A 19 -7.35 -16.56 -5.65
N PRO A 20 -6.35 -17.07 -6.39
CA PRO A 20 -6.25 -18.50 -6.68
C PRO A 20 -6.18 -19.30 -5.38
N SER A 21 -6.73 -20.52 -5.39
CA SER A 21 -6.67 -21.41 -4.24
C SER A 21 -5.22 -21.77 -3.91
N LEU A 22 -4.77 -21.40 -2.72
CA LEU A 22 -3.44 -21.73 -2.21
C LEU A 22 -3.32 -23.23 -1.91
N THR A 23 -2.15 -23.79 -2.17
CA THR A 23 -1.75 -25.10 -1.65
C THR A 23 -1.49 -25.01 -0.13
N VAL A 24 -1.54 -26.15 0.56
CA VAL A 24 -1.21 -26.22 2.01
C VAL A 24 0.20 -25.72 2.30
N ALA A 25 1.15 -25.99 1.39
CA ALA A 25 2.53 -25.53 1.53
C ALA A 25 2.62 -23.99 1.42
N GLU A 26 1.91 -23.40 0.46
CA GLU A 26 1.83 -21.94 0.29
C GLU A 26 1.15 -21.28 1.49
N GLU A 27 0.02 -21.82 1.95
CA GLU A 27 -0.69 -21.30 3.12
C GLU A 27 0.17 -21.37 4.39
N SER A 28 0.81 -22.51 4.64
CA SER A 28 1.74 -22.69 5.76
C SER A 28 2.89 -21.68 5.71
N ARG A 29 3.49 -21.49 4.54
CA ARG A 29 4.55 -20.49 4.34
C ARG A 29 4.04 -19.07 4.61
N LEU A 30 2.90 -18.68 4.05
CA LEU A 30 2.36 -17.34 4.21
C LEU A 30 1.95 -17.06 5.67
N LEU A 31 1.46 -18.07 6.40
CA LEU A 31 1.21 -17.97 7.84
C LEU A 31 2.50 -17.77 8.64
N ARG A 32 3.57 -18.52 8.33
CA ARG A 32 4.90 -18.33 8.95
C ARG A 32 5.45 -16.94 8.63
N PHE A 33 5.32 -16.49 7.38
CA PHE A 33 5.73 -15.15 6.95
C PHE A 33 4.96 -14.06 7.69
N ALA A 34 3.63 -14.15 7.77
CA ALA A 34 2.80 -13.25 8.54
C ALA A 34 3.16 -13.22 10.04
N ALA A 35 3.54 -14.36 10.62
CA ALA A 35 4.00 -14.43 11.99
C ALA A 35 5.29 -13.64 12.21
N ILE A 36 6.24 -13.73 11.26
CA ILE A 36 7.47 -12.92 11.27
C ILE A 36 7.15 -11.43 11.12
N VAL A 37 6.29 -11.05 10.16
CA VAL A 37 5.85 -9.64 10.00
C VAL A 37 5.25 -9.09 11.29
N ARG A 38 4.36 -9.84 11.94
CA ARG A 38 3.77 -9.44 13.23
C ARG A 38 4.82 -9.34 14.33
N GLN A 39 5.78 -10.26 14.39
CA GLN A 39 6.88 -10.22 15.36
C GLN A 39 7.69 -8.94 15.18
N GLU A 40 8.08 -8.62 13.95
CA GLU A 40 8.83 -7.39 13.65
C GLU A 40 8.02 -6.14 13.96
N LEU A 41 6.73 -6.07 13.61
CA LEU A 41 5.88 -4.94 14.01
C LEU A 41 5.80 -4.76 15.52
N SER A 42 5.82 -5.87 16.27
CA SER A 42 5.75 -5.86 17.74
C SER A 42 7.11 -5.66 18.41
N ALA A 43 8.19 -5.49 17.65
CA ALA A 43 9.49 -5.17 18.21
C ALA A 43 9.52 -3.72 18.70
N GLY A 44 9.80 -3.53 19.99
CA GLY A 44 9.83 -2.22 20.64
C GLY A 44 8.45 -1.71 21.12
N ASP A 45 8.39 -0.43 21.45
CA ASP A 45 7.24 0.16 22.15
C ASP A 45 6.21 0.81 21.23
N SER A 46 6.52 0.95 19.94
CA SER A 46 5.62 1.57 18.97
C SER A 46 4.36 0.73 18.77
N ASP A 47 3.22 1.41 18.74
CA ASP A 47 1.92 0.81 18.51
C ASP A 47 1.32 1.23 17.15
N ILE A 48 2.10 1.91 16.31
CA ILE A 48 1.75 2.32 14.95
C ILE A 48 2.94 2.14 14.01
N ALA A 49 2.69 1.61 12.81
CA ALA A 49 3.67 1.51 11.75
C ALA A 49 3.07 1.84 10.38
N LEU A 50 3.86 2.41 9.48
CA LEU A 50 3.56 2.36 8.05
C LEU A 50 3.97 0.97 7.56
N ILE A 51 3.06 0.23 6.94
CA ILE A 51 3.33 -1.08 6.37
C ILE A 51 2.98 -1.07 4.89
N SER A 52 3.80 -1.72 4.05
CA SER A 52 3.59 -1.82 2.61
C SER A 52 3.86 -3.23 2.10
N ARG A 53 3.16 -3.65 1.04
CA ARG A 53 3.27 -4.99 0.44
C ARG A 53 3.43 -4.97 -1.08
N SER A 54 4.02 -6.04 -1.61
CA SER A 54 3.90 -6.42 -3.02
C SER A 54 2.53 -7.06 -3.26
N GLY A 55 1.53 -6.22 -3.58
CA GLY A 55 0.14 -6.66 -3.79
C GLY A 55 -0.29 -6.79 -5.25
N LEU A 56 0.51 -6.26 -6.18
CA LEU A 56 0.29 -6.31 -7.62
C LEU A 56 1.66 -6.35 -8.29
N ASP A 57 1.80 -7.15 -9.35
CA ASP A 57 3.03 -7.16 -10.14
C ASP A 57 3.15 -5.86 -10.93
N LEU A 58 4.00 -4.96 -10.42
CA LEU A 58 4.38 -3.72 -11.08
C LEU A 58 5.88 -3.70 -11.41
N SER A 59 6.51 -4.87 -11.48
CA SER A 59 7.95 -5.02 -11.78
C SER A 59 8.34 -4.39 -13.12
N ARG A 60 7.44 -4.41 -14.12
CA ARG A 60 7.59 -3.70 -15.40
C ARG A 60 7.90 -2.20 -15.22
N PHE A 61 7.39 -1.59 -14.16
CA PHE A 61 7.56 -0.18 -13.86
C PHE A 61 8.63 0.07 -12.77
N GLY A 62 9.36 -0.98 -12.35
CA GLY A 62 10.35 -0.90 -11.28
C GLY A 62 9.74 -0.69 -9.89
N ILE A 63 8.45 -1.02 -9.70
CA ILE A 63 7.73 -0.79 -8.45
C ILE A 63 7.64 -2.13 -7.69
N ARG A 64 8.34 -2.23 -6.56
CA ARG A 64 8.31 -3.41 -5.67
C ARG A 64 7.07 -3.47 -4.80
N TYR A 65 6.66 -2.33 -4.25
CA TYR A 65 5.52 -2.23 -3.34
C TYR A 65 4.40 -1.45 -4.00
N SER A 66 3.21 -2.02 -4.04
CA SER A 66 2.06 -1.42 -4.72
C SER A 66 1.02 -0.86 -3.76
N HIS A 67 1.00 -1.34 -2.50
CA HIS A 67 -0.04 -1.02 -1.55
C HIS A 67 0.51 -0.77 -0.14
N ALA A 68 0.00 0.25 0.53
CA ALA A 68 0.36 0.65 1.88
C ALA A 68 -0.86 0.76 2.81
N ALA A 69 -0.59 0.61 4.11
CA ALA A 69 -1.55 0.76 5.18
C ALA A 69 -0.88 1.39 6.42
N LEU A 70 -1.70 1.92 7.32
CA LEU A 70 -1.27 2.29 8.66
C LEU A 70 -1.63 1.13 9.60
N ALA A 71 -0.62 0.36 10.01
CA ALA A 71 -0.77 -0.67 11.02
C ALA A 71 -0.87 -0.04 12.40
N TRP A 72 -1.78 -0.55 13.22
CA TRP A 72 -1.96 -0.11 14.61
C TRP A 72 -2.21 -1.31 15.52
N ARG A 73 -1.67 -1.22 16.74
CA ARG A 73 -1.84 -2.22 17.80
C ARG A 73 -2.98 -1.81 18.72
N ALA A 74 -3.96 -2.69 18.87
CA ALA A 74 -5.01 -2.56 19.87
C ALA A 74 -4.46 -2.83 21.28
N THR A 75 -5.21 -2.43 22.32
CA THR A 75 -4.85 -2.71 23.71
C THR A 75 -4.80 -4.22 24.02
N SER A 76 -5.52 -5.05 23.25
CA SER A 76 -5.43 -6.52 23.31
C SER A 76 -4.12 -7.08 22.76
N GLY A 77 -3.26 -6.25 22.17
CA GLY A 77 -2.04 -6.67 21.47
C GLY A 77 -2.26 -7.09 20.01
N THR A 78 -3.50 -7.09 19.52
CA THR A 78 -3.82 -7.42 18.13
C THR A 78 -3.40 -6.29 17.18
N TRP A 79 -2.73 -6.63 16.08
CA TRP A 79 -2.39 -5.69 15.03
C TRP A 79 -3.39 -5.72 13.87
N SER A 80 -3.84 -4.54 13.48
CA SER A 80 -4.68 -4.31 12.31
C SER A 80 -4.01 -3.33 11.36
N ALA A 81 -4.09 -3.58 10.06
CA ALA A 81 -3.69 -2.69 8.99
C ALA A 81 -4.91 -1.92 8.48
N ARG A 82 -4.96 -0.61 8.74
CA ARG A 82 -5.99 0.28 8.21
C ARG A 82 -5.58 0.80 6.84
N GLN A 83 -6.40 0.51 5.83
CA GLN A 83 -6.10 0.81 4.44
C GLN A 83 -7.36 1.21 3.68
N LEU A 84 -7.17 2.03 2.64
CA LEU A 84 -8.18 2.22 1.62
C LEU A 84 -8.06 1.09 0.60
N TYR A 85 -9.15 0.38 0.37
CA TYR A 85 -9.24 -0.67 -0.63
C TYR A 85 -10.48 -0.46 -1.50
N TYR A 86 -10.45 -0.92 -2.75
CA TYR A 86 -11.61 -0.89 -3.61
C TYR A 86 -12.48 -2.12 -3.33
N ALA A 87 -13.67 -1.90 -2.77
CA ALA A 87 -14.63 -2.96 -2.49
C ALA A 87 -15.33 -3.34 -3.81
N CYS A 88 -14.82 -4.37 -4.49
CA CYS A 88 -15.27 -4.78 -5.83
C CYS A 88 -16.76 -5.17 -5.90
N ASP A 89 -17.30 -5.72 -4.82
CA ASP A 89 -18.71 -6.09 -4.66
C ASP A 89 -19.62 -4.86 -4.48
N GLU A 90 -19.11 -3.81 -3.84
CA GLU A 90 -19.81 -2.54 -3.66
C GLU A 90 -19.54 -1.50 -4.77
N GLY A 91 -18.51 -1.72 -5.59
CA GLY A 91 -18.10 -0.82 -6.67
C GLY A 91 -17.49 0.51 -6.23
N LYS A 92 -16.98 0.63 -4.98
CA LYS A 92 -16.49 1.91 -4.42
C LYS A 92 -15.33 1.73 -3.43
N PRO A 93 -14.51 2.78 -3.19
CA PRO A 93 -13.47 2.73 -2.18
C PRO A 93 -14.06 2.66 -0.76
N ARG A 94 -13.41 1.86 0.10
CA ARG A 94 -13.76 1.67 1.51
C ARG A 94 -12.51 1.60 2.37
N ILE A 95 -12.67 1.96 3.64
CA ILE A 95 -11.64 1.74 4.66
C ILE A 95 -11.84 0.36 5.28
N PHE A 96 -10.79 -0.43 5.29
CA PHE A 96 -10.75 -1.74 5.92
C PHE A 96 -9.73 -1.74 7.05
N ASP A 97 -10.10 -2.35 8.17
CA ASP A 97 -9.18 -2.79 9.20
C ASP A 97 -8.97 -4.29 9.03
N GLN A 98 -7.88 -4.68 8.39
CA GLN A 98 -7.55 -6.08 8.17
C GLN A 98 -6.50 -6.53 9.18
N GLY A 99 -6.61 -7.74 9.74
CA GLY A 99 -5.51 -8.30 10.53
C GLY A 99 -4.22 -8.38 9.71
N VAL A 100 -3.07 -8.14 10.33
CA VAL A 100 -1.77 -8.11 9.62
C VAL A 100 -1.49 -9.39 8.82
N ALA A 101 -1.98 -10.55 9.26
CA ALA A 101 -1.87 -11.78 8.47
C ALA A 101 -2.61 -11.68 7.12
N GLY A 102 -3.87 -11.21 7.12
CA GLY A 102 -4.61 -10.98 5.89
C GLY A 102 -3.98 -9.89 5.02
N PHE A 103 -3.40 -8.85 5.63
CA PHE A 103 -2.64 -7.85 4.89
C PHE A 103 -1.41 -8.48 4.22
N THR A 104 -0.67 -9.33 4.93
CA THR A 104 0.53 -9.99 4.41
C THR A 104 0.19 -10.95 3.26
N MET A 105 -0.96 -11.63 3.34
CA MET A 105 -1.42 -12.61 2.36
C MET A 105 -2.02 -12.02 1.09
N GLY A 106 -2.37 -10.73 1.06
CA GLY A 106 -2.88 -10.08 -0.15
C GLY A 106 -1.76 -9.73 -1.12
N THR A 107 -1.10 -10.75 -1.64
CA THR A 107 0.02 -10.69 -2.59
C THR A 107 -0.39 -11.23 -3.95
N ASP A 108 0.23 -10.74 -5.01
CA ASP A 108 0.05 -11.21 -6.37
C ASP A 108 0.76 -12.55 -6.63
N ASN A 109 1.81 -12.86 -5.87
CA ASN A 109 2.62 -14.06 -6.04
C ASN A 109 2.82 -14.79 -4.70
N PRO A 110 2.12 -15.93 -4.47
CA PRO A 110 2.30 -16.67 -3.22
C PRO A 110 3.70 -17.29 -3.07
N ALA A 111 4.48 -17.39 -4.16
CA ALA A 111 5.83 -17.93 -4.16
C ALA A 111 6.92 -16.92 -3.78
N LEU A 112 6.67 -15.62 -3.92
CA LEU A 112 7.61 -14.54 -3.63
C LEU A 112 6.87 -13.28 -3.21
N GLY A 113 7.11 -12.81 -1.99
CA GLY A 113 6.47 -11.62 -1.46
C GLY A 113 7.45 -10.76 -0.67
N TYR A 114 7.18 -9.45 -0.65
CA TYR A 114 7.93 -8.46 0.12
C TYR A 114 6.97 -7.62 0.97
N ILE A 115 7.42 -7.31 2.18
CA ILE A 115 6.80 -6.40 3.13
C ILE A 115 7.85 -5.38 3.56
N SER A 116 7.50 -4.11 3.52
CA SER A 116 8.23 -3.05 4.23
C SER A 116 7.40 -2.62 5.43
N ALA A 117 8.05 -2.45 6.58
CA ALA A 117 7.42 -1.87 7.76
C ALA A 117 8.33 -0.80 8.37
N LEU A 118 7.76 0.36 8.66
CA LEU A 118 8.41 1.48 9.32
C LEU A 118 7.71 1.70 10.66
N ARG A 119 8.34 1.22 11.75
CA ARG A 119 7.86 1.48 13.11
C ARG A 119 8.17 2.92 13.47
N LEU A 120 7.14 3.63 13.94
CA LEU A 120 7.28 5.03 14.29
C LEU A 120 7.86 5.20 15.70
N PRO A 121 8.74 6.18 15.96
CA PRO A 121 9.06 6.60 17.33
C PRO A 121 7.78 6.98 18.08
N LEU A 122 7.76 6.77 19.40
CA LEU A 122 6.58 7.00 20.24
C LEU A 122 5.92 8.37 20.00
N ALA A 123 6.69 9.46 19.97
CA ALA A 123 6.15 10.79 19.74
C ALA A 123 5.42 10.94 18.38
N ALA A 124 5.88 10.25 17.33
CA ALA A 124 5.23 10.28 16.02
C ALA A 124 4.01 9.35 15.98
N ALA A 125 4.06 8.20 16.68
CA ALA A 125 2.91 7.32 16.86
C ALA A 125 1.79 8.03 17.66
N ASP A 126 2.12 8.69 18.76
CA ASP A 126 1.19 9.45 19.61
C ASP A 126 0.51 10.59 18.86
N ALA A 127 1.23 11.25 17.93
CA ALA A 127 0.65 12.26 17.07
C ALA A 127 -0.31 11.67 16.01
N LEU A 128 -0.02 10.48 15.49
CA LEU A 128 -0.81 9.82 14.46
C LEU A 128 -2.06 9.11 15.02
N ARG A 129 -1.96 8.53 16.21
CA ARG A 129 -3.00 7.68 16.81
C ARG A 129 -4.37 8.35 16.92
N PRO A 130 -4.52 9.58 17.46
CA PRO A 130 -5.84 10.20 17.61
C PRO A 130 -6.55 10.37 16.27
N ALA A 131 -5.85 10.88 15.25
CA ALA A 131 -6.41 11.05 13.92
C ALA A 131 -6.74 9.71 13.25
N LEU A 132 -5.88 8.70 13.43
CA LEU A 132 -6.13 7.37 12.88
C LEU A 132 -7.32 6.68 13.55
N MET A 133 -7.60 6.93 14.83
CA MET A 133 -8.71 6.31 15.57
C MET A 133 -10.04 7.07 15.41
N ASP A 134 -10.00 8.33 14.97
CA ASP A 134 -11.17 9.16 14.69
C ASP A 134 -11.87 8.69 13.39
N ARG A 135 -12.95 7.92 13.55
CA ARG A 135 -13.67 7.31 12.42
C ARG A 135 -14.27 8.35 11.47
N PRO A 136 -15.01 9.38 11.91
CA PRO A 136 -15.45 10.47 11.04
C PRO A 136 -14.32 11.04 10.18
N ARG A 137 -13.19 11.36 10.81
CA ARG A 137 -12.04 11.97 10.13
C ARG A 137 -11.41 11.05 9.08
N VAL A 138 -11.24 9.77 9.42
CA VAL A 138 -10.77 8.73 8.49
C VAL A 138 -11.67 8.63 7.26
N LEU A 139 -12.99 8.72 7.45
CA LEU A 139 -13.98 8.62 6.38
C LEU A 139 -14.08 9.90 5.55
N ASN A 140 -13.88 11.08 6.14
CA ASN A 140 -13.82 12.36 5.41
C ASN A 140 -12.63 12.45 4.46
N LEU A 141 -11.63 11.57 4.62
CA LEU A 141 -10.50 11.43 3.70
C LEU A 141 -10.77 10.45 2.54
N VAL A 142 -11.91 9.77 2.48
CA VAL A 142 -12.23 8.84 1.40
C VAL A 142 -12.91 9.59 0.25
N ALA A 143 -12.35 9.49 -0.96
CA ALA A 143 -12.98 10.01 -2.16
C ALA A 143 -14.14 9.13 -2.62
N GLU A 144 -15.06 9.70 -3.40
CA GLU A 144 -16.15 8.93 -4.00
C GLU A 144 -15.65 7.93 -5.05
N GLN A 145 -14.66 8.33 -5.85
CA GLN A 145 -14.17 7.55 -7.00
C GLN A 145 -12.74 7.06 -6.78
N TYR A 146 -12.55 5.76 -6.98
CA TYR A 146 -11.24 5.12 -6.89
C TYR A 146 -10.54 5.09 -8.25
N SER A 147 -9.24 5.36 -8.25
CA SER A 147 -8.37 5.10 -9.39
C SER A 147 -6.99 4.64 -8.90
N ALA A 148 -6.55 3.47 -9.34
CA ALA A 148 -5.28 2.88 -8.92
C ALA A 148 -4.07 3.73 -9.36
N ASN A 149 -4.22 4.55 -10.39
CA ASN A 149 -3.20 5.48 -10.86
C ASN A 149 -3.63 6.95 -10.73
N ALA A 150 -4.52 7.29 -9.78
CA ALA A 150 -4.93 8.68 -9.53
C ALA A 150 -3.73 9.62 -9.37
N TYR A 151 -3.84 10.83 -9.92
CA TYR A 151 -2.84 11.88 -9.72
C TYR A 151 -2.78 12.27 -8.24
N ALA A 152 -1.58 12.32 -7.66
CA ALA A 152 -1.36 12.55 -6.23
C ALA A 152 -1.93 13.89 -5.70
N TYR A 153 -2.20 14.85 -6.58
CA TYR A 153 -2.75 16.16 -6.21
C TYR A 153 -4.09 16.47 -6.87
N SER A 154 -4.78 15.44 -7.37
CA SER A 154 -6.16 15.52 -7.82
C SER A 154 -7.12 15.22 -6.68
N LEU A 155 -8.28 15.87 -6.70
CA LEU A 155 -9.43 15.54 -5.85
C LEU A 155 -10.47 14.67 -6.58
N GLN A 156 -10.34 14.50 -7.90
CA GLN A 156 -11.31 13.78 -8.74
C GLN A 156 -11.34 12.28 -8.43
N TYR A 157 -10.16 11.68 -8.29
CA TYR A 157 -9.98 10.27 -7.95
C TYR A 157 -9.08 10.12 -6.72
N GLN A 158 -9.05 8.92 -6.16
CA GLN A 158 -8.12 8.57 -5.10
C GLN A 158 -7.50 7.20 -5.30
N ASN A 159 -6.18 7.15 -5.14
CA ASN A 159 -5.38 5.94 -5.02
C ASN A 159 -5.27 5.52 -3.54
N CYS A 160 -5.14 4.22 -3.27
CA CYS A 160 -5.03 3.68 -1.90
C CYS A 160 -3.88 4.28 -1.07
N ASN A 161 -2.72 4.49 -1.66
CA ASN A 161 -1.55 5.08 -0.98
C ASN A 161 -1.72 6.59 -0.80
N GLN A 162 -2.49 7.26 -1.66
CA GLN A 162 -2.82 8.68 -1.49
C GLN A 162 -3.62 8.91 -0.21
N TRP A 163 -4.55 8.02 0.13
CA TRP A 163 -5.27 8.08 1.42
C TRP A 163 -4.31 8.00 2.61
N VAL A 164 -3.27 7.16 2.55
CA VAL A 164 -2.23 7.10 3.59
C VAL A 164 -1.45 8.42 3.69
N ALA A 165 -1.06 9.01 2.56
CA ALA A 165 -0.40 10.32 2.53
C ALA A 165 -1.28 11.41 3.18
N GLU A 166 -2.57 11.44 2.82
CA GLU A 166 -3.53 12.41 3.35
C GLU A 166 -3.78 12.19 4.86
N MET A 167 -3.83 10.94 5.33
CA MET A 167 -3.90 10.62 6.77
C MET A 167 -2.69 11.12 7.55
N LEU A 168 -1.48 10.89 7.02
CA LEU A 168 -0.23 11.39 7.64
C LEU A 168 -0.22 12.92 7.69
N ALA A 169 -0.63 13.58 6.61
CA ALA A 169 -0.75 15.03 6.56
C ALA A 169 -1.70 15.56 7.64
N VAL A 170 -2.91 15.02 7.73
CA VAL A 170 -3.93 15.45 8.70
C VAL A 170 -3.48 15.23 10.14
N ALA A 171 -2.82 14.11 10.43
CA ALA A 171 -2.31 13.82 11.75
C ALA A 171 -1.23 14.80 12.22
N TRP A 172 -0.27 15.13 11.36
CA TRP A 172 0.86 15.98 11.74
C TRP A 172 0.58 17.48 11.65
N SER A 173 -0.46 17.87 10.94
CA SER A 173 -0.86 19.26 10.75
C SER A 173 -1.91 19.75 11.73
N GLY A 174 -2.68 18.84 12.34
CA GLY A 174 -3.81 19.20 13.18
C GLY A 174 -4.94 19.93 12.42
N LEU A 175 -5.01 19.79 11.09
CA LEU A 175 -6.01 20.45 10.24
C LEU A 175 -7.43 20.20 10.75
N PRO A 176 -8.33 21.21 10.78
CA PRO A 176 -9.71 21.01 11.21
C PRO A 176 -10.39 19.96 10.33
N ASP A 177 -11.33 19.19 10.90
CA ASP A 177 -12.11 18.20 10.15
C ASP A 177 -13.18 18.89 9.27
N GLY A 178 -13.71 18.19 8.26
CA GLY A 178 -14.74 18.71 7.37
C GLY A 178 -14.73 18.10 5.96
N PRO A 179 -15.71 18.45 5.11
CA PRO A 179 -15.89 17.84 3.78
C PRO A 179 -14.74 18.13 2.79
N ASP A 180 -13.98 19.20 3.03
CA ASP A 180 -12.82 19.62 2.23
C ASP A 180 -11.47 19.19 2.85
N LEU A 181 -11.49 18.29 3.84
CA LEU A 181 -10.29 17.83 4.55
C LEU A 181 -9.23 17.27 3.58
N ARG A 182 -9.64 16.56 2.53
CA ARG A 182 -8.71 16.05 1.50
C ARG A 182 -7.95 17.17 0.79
N ALA A 183 -8.63 18.26 0.43
CA ALA A 183 -8.01 19.41 -0.24
C ALA A 183 -6.93 20.02 0.66
N ARG A 184 -7.27 20.28 1.93
CA ARG A 184 -6.31 20.82 2.91
C ARG A 184 -5.13 19.87 3.17
N ALA A 185 -5.39 18.56 3.23
CA ALA A 185 -4.33 17.56 3.38
C ALA A 185 -3.37 17.60 2.20
N GLN A 186 -3.88 17.71 0.97
CA GLN A 186 -3.07 17.86 -0.23
C GLN A 186 -2.29 19.18 -0.27
N ASP A 187 -2.89 20.30 0.15
CA ASP A 187 -2.19 21.58 0.28
C ASP A 187 -1.00 21.46 1.24
N TRP A 188 -1.23 20.85 2.41
CA TRP A 188 -0.17 20.57 3.37
C TRP A 188 0.91 19.67 2.78
N LEU A 189 0.55 18.62 2.03
CA LEU A 189 1.53 17.75 1.36
C LEU A 189 2.41 18.53 0.37
N ARG A 190 1.83 19.48 -0.40
CA ARG A 190 2.61 20.35 -1.32
C ARG A 190 3.57 21.24 -0.55
N GLU A 191 3.09 21.92 0.49
CA GLU A 191 3.92 22.79 1.35
C GLU A 191 5.07 22.03 2.02
N ASN A 192 4.83 20.74 2.31
CA ASN A 192 5.79 19.85 2.96
C ASN A 192 6.59 19.00 1.97
N ARG A 193 6.62 19.41 0.70
CA ARG A 193 7.46 18.84 -0.36
C ARG A 193 7.25 17.33 -0.57
N TYR A 194 6.04 16.84 -0.33
CA TYR A 194 5.67 15.51 -0.79
C TYR A 194 5.69 15.50 -2.32
N ALA A 195 6.62 14.78 -2.92
CA ALA A 195 6.83 14.80 -4.36
C ALA A 195 6.97 13.37 -4.87
N PRO A 196 5.84 12.67 -5.14
CA PRO A 196 5.89 11.36 -5.76
C PRO A 196 6.66 11.40 -7.08
N GLU A 197 7.63 10.49 -7.23
CA GLU A 197 8.40 10.39 -8.46
C GLU A 197 7.48 9.98 -9.62
N PRO A 198 7.64 10.59 -10.81
CA PRO A 198 6.84 10.20 -11.98
C PRO A 198 7.15 8.76 -12.38
N VAL A 199 6.10 7.94 -12.53
CA VAL A 199 6.21 6.59 -13.07
C VAL A 199 6.27 6.68 -14.59
N PRO A 200 7.38 6.26 -15.24
CA PRO A 200 7.46 6.25 -16.69
C PRO A 200 6.59 5.12 -17.23
N VAL A 201 5.51 5.46 -17.92
CA VAL A 201 4.67 4.48 -18.62
C VAL A 201 5.33 4.07 -19.93
N GLY A 202 6.03 5.01 -20.59
CA GLY A 202 6.89 4.76 -21.75
C GLY A 202 6.18 4.24 -23.01
N SER A 203 4.84 4.22 -23.01
CA SER A 203 4.04 3.68 -24.12
C SER A 203 2.73 4.44 -24.26
N ARG A 204 2.50 5.02 -25.45
CA ARG A 204 1.23 5.65 -25.80
C ARG A 204 0.06 4.67 -25.77
N LEU A 205 0.31 3.41 -26.14
CA LEU A 205 -0.70 2.35 -26.09
C LEU A 205 -1.16 2.10 -24.64
N LEU A 206 -0.21 2.03 -23.70
CA LEU A 206 -0.53 1.87 -22.28
C LEU A 206 -1.25 3.10 -21.72
N MET A 207 -0.91 4.32 -22.17
CA MET A 207 -1.62 5.54 -21.77
C MET A 207 -3.06 5.58 -22.27
N TRP A 208 -3.43 4.77 -23.27
CA TRP A 208 -4.79 4.68 -23.81
C TRP A 208 -5.62 3.56 -23.16
N LEU A 209 -4.95 2.56 -22.58
CA LEU A 209 -5.54 1.40 -21.89
C LEU A 209 -6.55 1.77 -20.78
N PRO A 210 -6.33 2.83 -19.98
CA PRO A 210 -7.30 3.31 -18.98
C PRO A 210 -8.71 3.56 -19.53
N THR A 211 -8.86 3.89 -20.82
CA THR A 211 -10.17 4.05 -21.49
C THR A 211 -11.05 2.78 -21.41
N PHE A 212 -10.45 1.61 -21.17
CA PHE A 212 -11.14 0.33 -21.09
C PHE A 212 -11.01 -0.36 -19.73
N VAL A 213 -10.30 0.25 -18.78
CA VAL A 213 -10.04 -0.33 -17.45
C VAL A 213 -10.67 0.60 -16.40
N PRO A 214 -11.84 0.26 -15.83
CA PRO A 214 -12.63 1.18 -15.00
C PRO A 214 -11.95 1.75 -13.75
N LEU A 215 -10.84 1.15 -13.30
CA LEU A 215 -10.10 1.58 -12.11
C LEU A 215 -8.80 2.31 -12.46
N LEU A 216 -8.61 2.68 -13.72
CA LEU A 216 -7.47 3.46 -14.19
C LEU A 216 -7.98 4.71 -14.92
N HIS A 217 -7.35 5.84 -14.62
CA HIS A 217 -7.70 7.14 -15.18
C HIS A 217 -6.44 7.94 -15.48
N VAL A 218 -6.50 8.79 -16.51
CA VAL A 218 -5.39 9.68 -16.87
C VAL A 218 -5.85 11.12 -17.05
N ASP A 219 -7.15 11.35 -17.12
CA ASP A 219 -7.77 12.66 -17.31
C ASP A 219 -7.54 13.62 -16.14
N ASP A 220 -7.23 13.09 -14.95
CA ASP A 220 -6.87 13.86 -13.76
C ASP A 220 -5.36 14.19 -13.65
N HIS A 221 -4.53 13.68 -14.57
CA HIS A 221 -3.11 14.01 -14.62
C HIS A 221 -2.85 15.30 -15.41
N PRO A 222 -1.86 16.12 -14.98
CA PRO A 222 -1.39 17.27 -15.75
C PRO A 222 -1.11 16.91 -17.20
N ARG A 223 -1.42 17.84 -18.11
CA ARG A 223 -1.21 17.60 -19.55
C ARG A 223 0.26 17.34 -19.86
N GLU A 224 1.17 18.04 -19.19
CA GLU A 224 2.61 17.89 -19.38
C GLU A 224 3.08 16.48 -19.03
N ASP A 225 2.58 15.91 -17.92
CA ASP A 225 2.93 14.55 -17.50
C ASP A 225 2.38 13.51 -18.50
N ARG A 226 1.14 13.68 -18.98
CA ARG A 226 0.56 12.81 -20.00
C ARG A 226 1.31 12.84 -21.33
N ASP A 227 1.66 14.03 -21.79
CA ASP A 227 2.41 14.23 -23.03
C ASP A 227 3.83 13.61 -22.93
N ALA A 228 4.41 13.63 -21.72
CA ALA A 228 5.66 12.94 -21.38
C ALA A 228 5.51 11.42 -21.12
N LEU A 229 4.29 10.86 -21.18
CA LEU A 229 3.98 9.46 -20.86
C LEU A 229 4.39 9.07 -19.44
N GLN A 230 4.14 9.97 -18.49
CA GLN A 230 4.42 9.82 -17.08
C GLN A 230 3.15 9.97 -16.26
N LEU A 231 3.11 9.27 -15.12
CA LEU A 231 2.02 9.39 -14.14
C LEU A 231 2.60 9.66 -12.77
N ARG A 232 2.12 10.70 -12.08
CA ARG A 232 2.55 11.01 -10.70
C ARG A 232 1.55 10.46 -9.71
N VAL A 233 1.84 9.27 -9.22
CA VAL A 233 0.95 8.50 -8.34
C VAL A 233 1.62 8.33 -6.98
N SER A 234 0.84 8.40 -5.91
CA SER A 234 1.33 8.04 -4.58
C SER A 234 1.65 6.54 -4.54
N LEU A 235 2.90 6.22 -4.20
CA LEU A 235 3.40 4.86 -4.04
C LEU A 235 3.98 4.69 -2.62
N PRO A 236 4.08 3.45 -2.12
CA PRO A 236 4.78 3.18 -0.87
C PRO A 236 6.17 3.81 -0.77
N ALA A 237 6.95 3.84 -1.85
CA ALA A 237 8.25 4.49 -1.88
C ALA A 237 8.18 6.01 -1.62
N SER A 238 7.15 6.68 -2.13
CA SER A 238 6.88 8.11 -1.87
C SER A 238 6.51 8.34 -0.40
N LEU A 239 5.70 7.44 0.18
CA LEU A 239 5.35 7.47 1.60
C LEU A 239 6.57 7.25 2.49
N GLU A 240 7.42 6.28 2.17
CA GLU A 240 8.68 6.04 2.88
C GLU A 240 9.62 7.25 2.80
N THR A 241 9.68 7.92 1.65
CA THR A 241 10.46 9.15 1.48
C THR A 241 9.94 10.27 2.39
N LEU A 242 8.62 10.45 2.46
CA LEU A 242 7.99 11.41 3.39
C LEU A 242 8.29 11.03 4.85
N MET A 243 8.15 9.76 5.21
CA MET A 243 8.44 9.25 6.55
C MET A 243 9.90 9.51 6.93
N ARG A 244 10.85 9.23 6.04
CA ARG A 244 12.28 9.48 6.29
C ARG A 244 12.59 10.97 6.52
N GLN A 245 11.89 11.85 5.82
CA GLN A 245 12.05 13.31 5.96
C GLN A 245 11.43 13.85 7.25
N ARG A 246 10.23 13.39 7.64
CA ARG A 246 9.49 13.95 8.78
C ARG A 246 9.74 13.22 10.10
N VAL A 247 10.09 11.93 10.03
CA VAL A 247 10.27 11.05 11.18
C VAL A 247 11.57 10.24 11.02
N PRO A 248 12.75 10.89 11.02
CA PRO A 248 14.03 10.25 10.74
C PRO A 248 14.41 9.14 11.74
N GLY A 249 13.80 9.13 12.94
CA GLY A 249 13.97 8.07 13.93
C GLY A 249 13.17 6.79 13.66
N SER A 250 12.45 6.69 12.53
CA SER A 250 11.68 5.50 12.19
C SER A 250 12.59 4.30 11.95
N ASP A 251 12.22 3.17 12.53
CA ASP A 251 12.92 1.90 12.37
C ASP A 251 12.30 1.13 11.21
N ARG A 252 13.02 1.09 10.09
CA ARG A 252 12.59 0.40 8.87
C ARG A 252 13.10 -1.03 8.88
N VAL A 253 12.21 -1.95 8.54
CA VAL A 253 12.53 -3.35 8.26
C VAL A 253 11.91 -3.76 6.93
N GLU A 254 12.67 -4.45 6.10
CA GLU A 254 12.14 -5.18 4.95
C GLU A 254 12.16 -6.68 5.26
N ILE A 255 11.08 -7.35 4.91
CA ILE A 255 10.84 -8.76 5.17
C ILE A 255 10.36 -9.36 3.86
N CYS A 256 10.99 -10.41 3.40
CA CYS A 256 10.55 -11.11 2.19
C CYS A 256 10.52 -12.62 2.43
N HIS A 257 9.83 -13.34 1.55
CA HIS A 257 9.90 -14.80 1.51
C HIS A 257 10.07 -15.30 0.09
N ASN A 258 10.65 -16.49 -0.04
CA ASN A 258 10.53 -17.32 -1.24
C ASN A 258 10.13 -18.76 -0.84
N GLU A 259 10.33 -19.76 -1.70
CA GLU A 259 10.05 -21.17 -1.39
C GLU A 259 10.91 -21.78 -0.29
N ARG A 260 12.09 -21.21 -0.03
CA ARG A 260 13.11 -21.82 0.84
C ARG A 260 13.30 -21.08 2.14
N GLN A 261 13.00 -19.78 2.18
CA GLN A 261 13.36 -18.94 3.31
C GLN A 261 12.47 -17.72 3.46
N ILE A 262 12.50 -17.15 4.67
CA ILE A 262 12.11 -15.77 4.98
C ILE A 262 13.39 -15.02 5.31
N VAL A 263 13.56 -13.83 4.76
CA VAL A 263 14.70 -12.94 5.04
C VAL A 263 14.18 -11.67 5.69
N VAL A 264 14.85 -11.22 6.75
CA VAL A 264 14.57 -9.98 7.46
C VAL A 264 15.81 -9.10 7.45
N ARG A 265 15.66 -7.87 6.96
CA ARG A 265 16.70 -6.84 6.91
C ARG A 265 16.23 -5.58 7.60
N HIS A 266 16.99 -5.12 8.58
CA HIS A 266 16.79 -3.81 9.18
C HIS A 266 17.53 -2.73 8.38
N GLY A 267 16.96 -1.54 8.33
CA GLY A 267 17.50 -0.39 7.62
C GLY A 267 16.83 -0.11 6.29
N TRP A 268 17.46 0.79 5.54
CA TRP A 268 16.91 1.37 4.31
C TRP A 268 17.42 0.71 3.03
N GLU A 269 18.44 -0.14 3.13
CA GLU A 269 18.92 -0.88 1.99
C GLU A 269 17.94 -2.01 1.65
N PRO A 270 17.45 -2.10 0.40
CA PRO A 270 16.53 -3.14 0.01
C PRO A 270 17.23 -4.51 -0.02
N ILE A 271 16.52 -5.57 0.38
CA ILE A 271 16.86 -6.97 0.13
C ILE A 271 16.94 -7.18 -1.38
N ALA A 272 17.91 -8.01 -1.79
CA ALA A 272 18.12 -8.36 -3.18
C ALA A 272 16.91 -9.12 -3.78
N GLU A 273 16.72 -8.95 -5.09
CA GLU A 273 15.62 -9.59 -5.83
C GLU A 273 15.60 -11.11 -5.67
N GLY A 274 14.39 -11.68 -5.64
CA GLY A 274 14.15 -13.10 -5.35
C GLY A 274 14.26 -13.46 -3.87
N CYS A 275 14.23 -12.46 -2.98
CA CYS A 275 14.42 -12.64 -1.54
C CYS A 275 15.73 -13.35 -1.18
N GLN A 276 16.84 -12.83 -1.72
CA GLN A 276 18.19 -13.35 -1.48
C GLN A 276 18.80 -12.66 -0.27
N ALA A 277 19.23 -13.45 0.72
CA ALA A 277 19.88 -12.96 1.92
C ALA A 277 21.30 -12.45 1.59
N GLY A 278 21.65 -11.31 2.17
CA GLY A 278 22.97 -10.72 2.19
C GLY A 278 23.59 -10.72 3.60
N PRO A 279 24.80 -10.14 3.74
CA PRO A 279 25.47 -10.02 5.03
C PRO A 279 24.61 -9.26 6.05
N GLY A 280 24.48 -9.82 7.27
CA GLY A 280 23.73 -9.19 8.36
C GLY A 280 22.23 -9.46 8.37
N ASP A 281 21.69 -10.12 7.35
CA ASP A 281 20.28 -10.48 7.31
C ASP A 281 19.97 -11.63 8.27
N ARG A 282 18.79 -11.58 8.88
CA ARG A 282 18.23 -12.72 9.61
C ARG A 282 17.47 -13.62 8.63
N VAL A 283 17.83 -14.89 8.60
CA VAL A 283 17.22 -15.90 7.72
C VAL A 283 16.45 -16.92 8.55
N VAL A 284 15.23 -17.24 8.12
CA VAL A 284 14.40 -18.33 8.66
C VAL A 284 14.15 -19.31 7.53
N LEU A 285 14.69 -20.53 7.65
CA LEU A 285 14.49 -21.58 6.64
C LEU A 285 13.07 -22.14 6.70
N LEU A 286 12.51 -22.39 5.52
CA LEU A 286 11.18 -22.95 5.29
C LEU A 286 11.31 -24.40 4.82
N ASP A 287 11.93 -25.22 5.66
CA ASP A 287 11.95 -26.68 5.51
C ASP A 287 10.56 -27.27 5.83
#